data_AF-A0A957DZV2-F1
#
_entry.id   AF-A0A957DZV2-F1
#
_cell.length_a   1.000
_cell.length_b   1.000
_cell.length_c   1.000
_cell.angle_alpha   90.00
_cell.angle_beta   90.00
_cell.angle_gamma   90.00
#
_symmetry.space_group_name_H-M   'P 1'
#
loop_
_entity.id
_entity.type
_entity.pdbx_description
1 polymer ?
#
loop_
_entity_poly.entity_id
_entity_poly.type
_entity_poly.pdbx_seq_one_letter_code
_entity_poly.pdbx_strand_id
1 'polypeptide(L)'
;RGYAVFAINPNATEINGEPCYPNLKAIPGGVDAVMIATRPEITEKVVGECVELGIPHVWMHYNALFGESNSSVSETAVAMCRENGINVIPGGCPMMYGTTADFGHKCMRWILGVTGKLPQEA
;
A
#
# COMPACT_ATOMS: atom_id res chain seq x y z
N ARG A 1 -9.63 0.50 12.06
CA ARG A 1 -11.04 0.98 12.10
C ARG A 1 -10.99 2.48 12.33
N GLY A 2 -11.96 3.24 11.81
CA GLY A 2 -11.97 4.70 11.95
C GLY A 2 -11.27 5.47 10.83
N TYR A 3 -11.10 4.84 9.66
CA TYR A 3 -10.59 5.51 8.46
C TYR A 3 -11.70 5.56 7.41
N ALA A 4 -11.80 6.69 6.71
CA ALA A 4 -12.49 6.73 5.42
C ALA A 4 -11.61 6.04 4.38
N VAL A 5 -12.19 5.16 3.56
CA VAL A 5 -11.45 4.40 2.55
C VAL A 5 -12.07 4.68 1.20
N PHE A 6 -11.23 4.99 0.22
CA PHE A 6 -11.64 5.30 -1.14
C PHE A 6 -11.02 4.29 -2.09
N ALA A 7 -11.84 3.71 -2.97
CA ALA A 7 -11.35 2.78 -3.98
C ALA A 7 -10.73 3.55 -5.14
N ILE A 8 -9.60 3.08 -5.66
CA ILE A 8 -8.95 3.64 -6.84
C ILE A 8 -8.82 2.56 -7.93
N ASN A 9 -9.46 2.79 -9.06
CA ASN A 9 -9.34 1.96 -10.25
C ASN A 9 -9.82 2.75 -11.48
N PRO A 10 -8.94 3.05 -12.47
CA PRO A 10 -9.34 3.79 -13.67
C PRO A 10 -10.38 3.08 -14.54
N ASN A 11 -10.65 1.79 -14.29
CA ASN A 11 -11.59 0.98 -15.06
C ASN A 11 -12.93 0.74 -14.33
N ALA A 12 -13.14 1.35 -13.16
CA ALA A 12 -14.38 1.22 -12.40
C ALA A 12 -14.80 2.57 -11.83
N THR A 13 -16.10 2.84 -11.84
CA THR A 13 -16.68 4.04 -11.21
C THR A 13 -17.30 3.74 -9.85
N GLU A 14 -17.50 2.46 -9.53
CA GLU A 14 -18.11 1.99 -8.27
C GLU A 14 -17.52 0.63 -7.87
N ILE A 15 -17.28 0.43 -6.57
CA ILE A 15 -16.92 -0.87 -5.98
C ILE A 15 -17.75 -1.07 -4.71
N ASN A 16 -18.49 -2.18 -4.63
CA ASN A 16 -19.36 -2.51 -3.49
C ASN A 16 -20.38 -1.40 -3.13
N GLY A 17 -20.93 -0.69 -4.10
CA GLY A 17 -21.88 0.40 -3.87
C GLY A 17 -21.26 1.74 -3.45
N GLU A 18 -19.93 1.81 -3.32
CA GLU A 18 -19.20 3.02 -2.97
C GLU A 18 -18.45 3.59 -4.19
N PRO A 19 -18.26 4.92 -4.27
CA PRO A 19 -17.54 5.55 -5.37
C PRO A 19 -16.12 4.99 -5.56
N CYS A 20 -15.74 4.78 -6.81
CA CYS A 20 -14.38 4.44 -7.20
C CYS A 20 -13.81 5.54 -8.08
N TYR A 21 -12.60 5.98 -7.72
CA TYR A 21 -11.93 7.10 -8.37
C TYR A 21 -10.88 6.59 -9.36
N PRO A 22 -10.65 7.31 -10.47
CA PRO A 22 -9.68 6.87 -11.47
C PRO A 22 -8.22 7.08 -11.05
N ASN A 23 -7.96 8.00 -10.11
CA ASN A 23 -6.64 8.39 -9.62
C ASN A 23 -6.75 9.12 -8.26
N LEU A 24 -5.62 9.46 -7.63
CA LEU A 24 -5.59 10.08 -6.30
C LEU A 24 -6.15 11.50 -6.32
N LYS A 25 -5.88 12.25 -7.40
CA LYS A 25 -6.31 13.65 -7.56
C LYS A 25 -7.82 13.82 -7.60
N ALA A 26 -8.55 12.78 -8.00
CA ALA A 26 -10.00 12.82 -8.11
C ALA A 26 -10.73 12.66 -6.76
N ILE A 27 -10.02 12.30 -5.68
CA ILE A 27 -10.61 12.09 -4.36
C ILE A 27 -10.91 13.46 -3.71
N PRO A 28 -12.19 13.76 -3.40
CA PRO A 28 -12.54 15.01 -2.72
C PRO A 28 -11.90 15.09 -1.34
N GLY A 29 -11.16 16.17 -1.08
CA GLY A 29 -10.49 16.39 0.21
C GLY A 29 -9.15 15.65 0.38
N GLY A 30 -8.72 14.85 -0.61
CA GLY A 30 -7.45 14.14 -0.57
C GLY A 30 -7.43 12.96 0.42
N VAL A 31 -6.24 12.40 0.65
CA VAL A 31 -6.00 11.27 1.57
C VAL A 31 -4.70 11.44 2.33
N ASP A 32 -4.63 10.89 3.54
CA ASP A 32 -3.42 10.91 4.36
C ASP A 32 -2.47 9.76 4.06
N ALA A 33 -2.98 8.68 3.45
CA ALA A 33 -2.21 7.47 3.20
C ALA A 33 -2.72 6.71 1.97
N VAL A 34 -1.82 5.98 1.30
CA VAL A 34 -2.13 5.15 0.13
C VAL A 34 -1.62 3.73 0.34
N MET A 35 -2.50 2.75 0.15
CA MET A 35 -2.16 1.32 0.09
C MET A 35 -2.22 0.87 -1.36
N ILE A 36 -1.11 0.35 -1.87
CA ILE A 36 -0.92 -0.01 -3.28
C ILE A 36 -0.90 -1.52 -3.41
N ALA A 37 -1.84 -2.06 -4.19
CA ALA A 37 -1.95 -3.49 -4.52
C ALA A 37 -1.92 -3.71 -6.04
N THR A 38 -1.15 -2.90 -6.76
CA THR A 38 -0.97 -2.96 -8.23
C THR A 38 0.40 -3.55 -8.60
N ARG A 39 0.66 -3.76 -9.89
CA ARG A 39 1.99 -4.15 -10.37
C ARG A 39 3.03 -3.04 -10.10
N PRO A 40 4.34 -3.37 -9.94
CA PRO A 40 5.39 -2.40 -9.62
C PRO A 40 5.46 -1.20 -10.57
N GLU A 41 5.20 -1.39 -11.87
CA GLU A 41 5.24 -0.30 -12.87
C GLU A 41 4.10 0.71 -12.68
N ILE A 42 3.00 0.29 -12.06
CA ILE A 42 1.89 1.16 -11.68
C ILE A 42 2.16 1.82 -10.33
N THR A 43 2.80 1.10 -9.40
CA THR A 43 3.24 1.65 -8.11
C THR A 43 4.07 2.91 -8.29
N GLU A 44 5.03 2.91 -9.23
CA GLU A 44 5.87 4.09 -9.52
C GLU A 44 5.04 5.32 -9.92
N LYS A 45 4.00 5.14 -10.73
CA LYS A 45 3.10 6.23 -11.13
C LYS A 45 2.28 6.75 -9.96
N VAL A 46 1.77 5.84 -9.14
CA VAL A 46 0.99 6.17 -7.94
C VAL A 46 1.87 6.94 -6.93
N VAL A 47 3.12 6.54 -6.73
CA VAL A 47 4.05 7.29 -5.87
C VAL A 47 4.36 8.67 -6.44
N GLY A 48 4.51 8.81 -7.76
CA GLY A 48 4.61 10.12 -8.41
C GLY A 48 3.43 11.03 -8.07
N GLU A 49 2.20 10.51 -8.14
CA GLU A 49 1.00 11.24 -7.69
C GLU A 49 1.03 11.58 -6.20
N CYS A 50 1.51 10.66 -5.34
CA CYS A 50 1.68 10.94 -3.91
C CYS A 50 2.64 12.11 -3.66
N VAL A 51 3.75 12.17 -4.38
CA VAL A 51 4.71 13.29 -4.30
C VAL A 51 4.04 14.59 -4.72
N GLU A 52 3.36 14.60 -5.88
CA GLU A 52 2.67 15.79 -6.39
C GLU A 52 1.57 16.31 -5.44
N LEU A 53 0.90 15.40 -4.74
CA LEU A 53 -0.21 15.72 -3.83
C LEU A 53 0.24 15.92 -2.38
N GLY A 54 1.51 15.69 -2.05
CA GLY A 54 2.02 15.78 -0.69
C GLY A 54 1.46 14.73 0.26
N ILE A 55 1.17 13.52 -0.23
CA ILE A 55 0.63 12.42 0.58
C ILE A 55 1.78 11.80 1.41
N PRO A 56 1.70 11.80 2.76
CA PRO A 56 2.84 11.51 3.62
C PRO A 56 3.10 10.02 3.89
N HIS A 57 2.18 9.12 3.53
CA HIS A 57 2.27 7.70 3.87
C HIS A 57 1.94 6.79 2.67
N VAL A 58 2.83 5.84 2.36
CA VAL A 58 2.63 4.84 1.30
C VAL A 58 2.94 3.44 1.82
N TRP A 59 2.05 2.49 1.52
CA TRP A 59 2.28 1.07 1.75
C TRP A 59 2.17 0.29 0.44
N MET A 60 3.26 -0.36 0.03
CA MET A 60 3.28 -1.28 -1.09
C MET A 60 2.99 -2.71 -0.60
N HIS A 61 1.91 -3.32 -1.08
CA HIS A 61 1.52 -4.66 -0.69
C HIS A 61 2.51 -5.71 -1.22
N TYR A 62 2.79 -6.73 -0.42
CA TYR A 62 3.48 -7.93 -0.87
C TYR A 62 2.83 -9.17 -0.27
N ASN A 63 2.53 -10.15 -1.13
CA ASN A 63 2.03 -11.43 -0.67
C ASN A 63 3.15 -12.48 -0.55
N ALA A 64 3.60 -12.72 0.68
CA ALA A 64 4.66 -13.67 0.99
C ALA A 64 4.35 -15.13 0.59
N LEU A 65 3.08 -15.51 0.41
CA LEU A 65 2.68 -16.88 0.05
C LEU A 65 2.69 -17.14 -1.46
N PHE A 66 2.64 -16.10 -2.29
CA PHE A 66 2.62 -16.23 -3.75
C PHE A 66 3.93 -15.76 -4.43
N GLY A 67 4.97 -15.48 -3.64
CA GLY A 67 6.29 -15.10 -4.14
C GLY A 67 6.37 -13.67 -4.67
N GLU A 68 7.56 -13.28 -5.12
CA GLU A 68 7.88 -11.91 -5.59
C GLU A 68 7.06 -11.46 -6.79
N SER A 69 6.53 -12.41 -7.58
CA SER A 69 5.66 -12.12 -8.73
C SER A 69 4.31 -11.48 -8.35
N ASN A 70 3.93 -11.51 -7.07
CA ASN A 70 2.72 -10.89 -6.55
C ASN A 70 3.05 -9.79 -5.52
N SER A 71 3.98 -8.91 -5.92
CA SER A 71 4.44 -7.75 -5.16
C SER A 71 4.06 -6.45 -5.86
N SER A 72 3.68 -5.45 -5.06
CA SER A 72 3.57 -4.06 -5.50
C SER A 72 4.84 -3.27 -5.24
N VAL A 73 5.85 -3.87 -4.61
CA VAL A 73 7.12 -3.18 -4.29
C VAL A 73 7.90 -2.92 -5.58
N SER A 74 8.25 -1.66 -5.80
CA SER A 74 9.25 -1.22 -6.78
C SER A 74 10.37 -0.50 -6.04
N GLU A 75 11.62 -0.90 -6.27
CA GLU A 75 12.78 -0.21 -5.68
C GLU A 75 12.85 1.26 -6.10
N THR A 76 12.49 1.56 -7.35
CA THR A 76 12.37 2.94 -7.85
C THR A 76 11.34 3.73 -7.06
N ALA A 77 10.17 3.14 -6.80
CA ALA A 77 9.12 3.79 -6.03
C ALA A 77 9.53 3.99 -4.56
N VAL A 78 10.25 3.03 -3.97
CA VAL A 78 10.77 3.13 -2.59
C VAL A 78 11.80 4.26 -2.49
N ALA A 79 12.72 4.35 -3.45
CA ALA A 79 13.69 5.45 -3.52
C ALA A 79 12.97 6.80 -3.64
N MET A 80 11.99 6.91 -4.55
CA MET A 80 11.20 8.12 -4.75
C MET A 80 10.46 8.55 -3.48
N CYS A 81 9.86 7.63 -2.74
CA CYS A 81 9.23 7.94 -1.45
C CYS A 81 10.24 8.57 -0.48
N ARG A 82 11.41 7.93 -0.31
CA ARG A 82 12.45 8.37 0.63
C ARG A 82 13.03 9.73 0.27
N GLU A 83 13.30 9.97 -1.02
CA GLU A 83 13.82 11.23 -1.53
C GLU A 83 12.85 12.40 -1.31
N ASN A 84 11.55 12.12 -1.26
CA ASN A 84 10.49 13.13 -1.11
C ASN A 84 9.87 13.15 0.31
N GLY A 85 10.49 12.47 1.29
CA GLY A 85 10.02 12.48 2.68
C GLY A 85 8.69 11.77 2.93
N ILE A 86 8.31 10.83 2.06
CA ILE A 86 7.13 9.97 2.24
C ILE A 86 7.53 8.77 3.07
N ASN A 87 6.81 8.52 4.17
CA ASN A 87 7.00 7.33 4.99
C ASN A 87 6.52 6.10 4.21
N VAL A 88 7.42 5.14 3.99
CA VAL A 88 7.13 4.00 3.11
C VAL A 88 7.23 2.68 3.84
N ILE A 89 6.23 1.81 3.65
CA ILE A 89 6.25 0.41 4.04
C ILE A 89 6.42 -0.43 2.77
N PRO A 90 7.65 -0.88 2.44
CA PRO A 90 7.94 -1.63 1.23
C PRO A 90 7.68 -3.13 1.45
N GLY A 91 6.42 -3.54 1.33
CA GLY A 91 6.01 -4.93 1.38
C GLY A 91 5.18 -5.31 2.61
N GLY A 92 5.01 -6.60 2.82
CA GLY A 92 4.11 -7.20 3.81
C GLY A 92 2.63 -7.15 3.43
N CYS A 93 1.83 -7.90 4.18
CA CYS A 93 0.38 -7.94 4.06
C CYS A 93 -0.28 -7.17 5.24
N PRO A 94 -1.18 -6.20 4.98
CA PRO A 94 -1.90 -5.48 6.03
C PRO A 94 -2.67 -6.36 7.00
N MET A 95 -3.10 -7.54 6.55
CA MET A 95 -3.82 -8.52 7.37
C MET A 95 -2.98 -9.11 8.50
N MET A 96 -1.67 -8.88 8.52
CA MET A 96 -0.77 -9.25 9.62
C MET A 96 -0.93 -8.37 10.87
N TYR A 97 -1.59 -7.21 10.75
CA TYR A 97 -1.62 -6.18 11.77
C TYR A 97 -3.03 -5.94 12.34
N GLY A 98 -3.08 -5.35 13.54
CA GLY A 98 -4.33 -5.01 14.22
C GLY A 98 -5.04 -6.20 14.87
N THR A 99 -6.18 -5.92 15.50
CA THR A 99 -6.96 -6.92 16.24
C THR A 99 -7.74 -7.88 15.35
N THR A 100 -7.95 -7.50 14.08
CA THR A 100 -8.68 -8.28 13.07
C THR A 100 -7.83 -9.29 12.33
N ALA A 101 -6.51 -9.32 12.57
CA ALA A 101 -5.63 -10.32 11.99
C ALA A 101 -6.05 -11.73 12.43
N ASP A 102 -6.29 -12.62 11.47
CA ASP A 102 -6.59 -14.02 11.73
C ASP A 102 -5.37 -14.77 12.25
N PHE A 103 -5.59 -16.00 12.73
CA PHE A 103 -4.53 -16.83 13.29
C PHE A 103 -3.39 -17.08 12.30
N GLY A 104 -3.71 -17.31 11.02
CA GLY A 104 -2.71 -17.54 9.98
C GLY A 104 -1.81 -16.33 9.77
N HIS A 105 -2.39 -15.15 9.61
CA HIS A 105 -1.63 -13.91 9.42
C HIS A 105 -0.83 -13.49 10.68
N LYS A 106 -1.32 -13.81 11.89
CA LYS A 106 -0.55 -13.63 13.13
C LYS A 106 0.69 -14.53 13.17
N CYS A 107 0.54 -15.81 12.81
CA CYS A 107 1.66 -16.74 12.71
C CYS A 107 2.66 -16.30 11.63
N MET A 108 2.18 -15.85 10.46
CA MET A 108 3.01 -15.30 9.40
C MET A 108 3.84 -14.11 9.89
N ARG A 109 3.19 -13.13 10.55
CA ARG A 109 3.88 -11.97 11.12
C ARG A 109 4.99 -12.38 12.08
N TRP A 110 4.71 -13.34 12.96
CA TRP A 110 5.69 -13.84 13.93
C TRP A 110 6.87 -14.50 13.23
N ILE A 111 6.64 -15.39 12.25
CA ILE A 111 7.69 -16.05 11.45
C ILE A 111 8.55 -15.02 10.71
N LEU A 112 7.92 -14.07 10.03
CA LEU A 112 8.65 -13.01 9.32
C LEU A 112 9.44 -12.13 10.28
N GLY A 113 8.92 -11.90 11.50
CA GLY A 113 9.60 -11.14 12.54
C GLY A 113 10.86 -11.84 13.03
N VAL A 114 10.77 -13.14 13.36
CA VAL A 114 11.95 -13.91 13.82
C VAL A 114 12.98 -14.14 12.71
N THR A 115 12.57 -14.11 11.44
CA THR A 115 13.47 -14.26 10.28
C THR A 115 13.99 -12.94 9.73
N GLY A 116 13.61 -11.79 10.33
CA GLY A 116 14.06 -10.46 9.88
C GLY A 116 13.48 -10.01 8.53
N LYS A 117 12.41 -10.67 8.06
CA LYS A 117 11.76 -10.42 6.76
C LYS A 117 10.50 -9.55 6.86
N LEU A 118 10.21 -8.98 8.03
CA LEU A 118 9.16 -7.98 8.13
C LEU A 118 9.59 -6.70 7.40
N PRO A 119 8.68 -6.06 6.63
CA PRO A 119 8.95 -4.76 6.07
C PRO A 119 9.24 -3.79 7.21
N GLN A 120 10.36 -3.08 7.11
CA GLN A 120 10.72 -2.05 8.07
C GLN A 120 10.04 -0.74 7.67
N GLU A 121 9.47 -0.06 8.66
CA GLU A 121 9.10 1.35 8.53
C GLU A 121 10.40 2.15 8.40
N ALA A 122 10.48 3.00 7.37
CA ALA A 122 11.59 3.93 7.17
C ALA A 122 11.05 5.30 6.78
#